data_AF-A0A098MGF1-F1
#
_entry.id   AF-A0A098MGF1-F1
#
_cell.length_a   1.000
_cell.length_b   1.000
_cell.length_c   1.000
_cell.angle_alpha   90.00
_cell.angle_beta   90.00
_cell.angle_gamma   90.00
#
_symmetry.space_group_name_H-M   'P 1'
#
loop_
_entity.id
_entity.type
_entity.pdbx_description
1 polymer ?
#
loop_
_entity_poly.entity_id
_entity_poly.type
_entity_poly.pdbx_seq_one_letter_code
_entity_poly.pdbx_strand_id
1 'polypeptide(L)' 'MPEDFYFVYGYEKEEETALRMYRFIDGNFERYDVASKAWIPDPDQCKIFVGEDLEYEEITDEQANQIKVLI' A
#
# COMPACT_ATOMS: atom_id res chain seq x y z
N MET A 1 10.54 11.08 12.08
CA MET A 1 9.98 10.69 10.77
C MET A 1 8.88 9.68 11.04
N PRO A 2 7.84 9.57 10.20
CA PRO A 2 6.84 8.52 10.38
C PRO A 2 7.52 7.15 10.40
N GLU A 3 6.96 6.20 11.14
CA GLU A 3 7.42 4.81 11.12
C GLU A 3 7.13 4.20 9.74
N ASP A 4 7.83 3.11 9.42
CA ASP A 4 7.57 2.36 8.20
C ASP A 4 6.24 1.59 8.32
N PHE A 5 5.45 1.56 7.26
CA PHE A 5 4.17 0.83 7.26
C PHE A 5 3.74 0.42 5.85
N TYR A 6 2.83 -0.55 5.82
CA TYR A 6 2.19 -1.05 4.60
C TYR A 6 0.69 -0.77 4.67
N PHE A 7 0.08 -0.48 3.53
CA PHE A 7 -1.33 -0.19 3.47
C PHE A 7 -1.92 -0.50 2.09
N VAL A 8 -3.23 -0.71 2.08
CA VAL A 8 -3.99 -1.14 0.90
C VAL A 8 -5.27 -0.33 0.75
N TYR A 9 -5.76 -0.28 -0.49
CA TYR A 9 -7.06 0.28 -0.85
C TYR A 9 -7.97 -0.80 -1.42
N GLY A 10 -9.26 -0.73 -1.05
CA GLY A 10 -10.27 -1.70 -1.47
C GLY A 10 -9.89 -3.12 -1.02
N TYR A 11 -9.54 -3.26 0.26
CA TYR A 11 -9.11 -4.53 0.82
C TYR A 11 -10.31 -5.44 1.08
N GLU A 12 -10.33 -6.59 0.41
CA GLU A 12 -11.33 -7.64 0.60
C GLU A 12 -10.70 -8.76 1.43
N LYS A 13 -10.86 -8.65 2.76
CA LYS A 13 -10.20 -9.54 3.72
C LYS A 13 -10.56 -11.02 3.56
N GLU A 14 -11.78 -11.34 3.12
CA GLU A 14 -12.20 -12.73 2.91
C GLU A 14 -11.51 -13.38 1.71
N GLU A 15 -11.19 -12.59 0.68
CA GLU A 15 -10.55 -13.04 -0.56
C GLU A 15 -9.04 -12.79 -0.56
N GLU A 16 -8.51 -12.09 0.46
CA GLU A 16 -7.13 -11.62 0.54
C GLU A 16 -6.71 -10.83 -0.72
N THR A 17 -7.61 -9.97 -1.21
CA THR A 17 -7.35 -9.13 -2.40
C THR A 17 -7.39 -7.65 -2.09
N ALA A 18 -6.66 -6.85 -2.88
CA ALA A 18 -6.70 -5.39 -2.80
C ALA A 18 -6.67 -4.76 -4.19
N LEU A 19 -7.24 -3.56 -4.34
CA LEU A 19 -7.15 -2.80 -5.60
C LEU A 19 -5.78 -2.14 -5.77
N ARG A 20 -5.18 -1.68 -4.66
CA ARG A 20 -3.85 -1.07 -4.66
C ARG A 20 -3.14 -1.41 -3.36
N MET A 21 -1.82 -1.57 -3.44
CA MET A 21 -0.95 -1.79 -2.28
C MET A 21 0.20 -0.81 -2.32
N TYR A 22 0.51 -0.25 -1.15
CA TYR A 22 1.52 0.77 -0.95
C TYR A 22 2.35 0.44 0.29
N ARG A 23 3.52 1.05 0.36
CA ARG A 23 4.36 1.07 1.55
C ARG A 23 5.04 2.41 1.70
N PHE A 24 5.30 2.77 2.94
CA PHE A 24 6.16 3.89 3.32
C PHE A 24 7.40 3.30 3.99
N ILE A 25 8.56 3.40 3.33
CA ILE A 25 9.84 2.85 3.81
C ILE A 25 10.92 3.91 3.69
N ASP A 26 11.70 4.13 4.76
CA ASP A 26 12.82 5.08 4.78
C ASP A 26 12.43 6.50 4.31
N GLY A 27 11.20 6.92 4.61
CA GLY A 27 10.71 8.24 4.22
C GLY A 27 10.12 8.34 2.80
N ASN A 28 10.04 7.24 2.06
CA ASN A 28 9.59 7.21 0.67
C ASN A 28 8.29 6.41 0.52
N PHE A 29 7.39 6.90 -0.32
CA PHE A 29 6.22 6.16 -0.75
C PHE A 29 6.51 5.33 -1.99
N GLU A 30 6.08 4.08 -1.95
CA GLU A 30 6.17 3.17 -3.07
C GLU A 30 4.84 2.44 -3.26
N ARG A 31 4.48 2.19 -4.52
CA ARG A 31 3.32 1.41 -4.92
C ARG A 31 3.76 0.06 -5.46
N TYR A 32 3.04 -0.99 -5.13
CA TYR A 32 3.25 -2.29 -5.75
C TYR A 32 2.71 -2.29 -7.19
N ASP A 33 3.60 -2.46 -8.16
CA ASP A 33 3.24 -2.69 -9.56
C ASP A 33 3.08 -4.18 -9.85
N VAL A 34 1.87 -4.58 -10.21
CA VAL A 34 1.52 -6.00 -10.45
C VAL A 34 2.17 -6.53 -11.73
N ALA A 35 2.37 -5.67 -12.73
CA ALA A 35 2.94 -6.07 -14.01
C ALA A 35 4.43 -6.42 -13.87
N SER A 36 5.21 -5.58 -13.19
CA SER A 36 6.64 -5.80 -12.95
C SER A 36 6.93 -6.60 -11.68
N LYS A 37 5.92 -6.83 -10.82
CA LYS A 37 6.07 -7.42 -9.48
C LYS A 37 7.11 -6.70 -8.63
N ALA A 38 7.13 -5.37 -8.71
CA ALA A 38 8.11 -4.55 -8.03
C ALA A 38 7.45 -3.35 -7.35
N TRP A 39 8.11 -2.82 -6.33
CA TRP A 39 7.75 -1.56 -5.71
C TRP A 39 8.32 -0.42 -6.54
N ILE A 40 7.46 0.49 -6.96
CA ILE A 40 7.83 1.67 -7.75
C ILE A 40 7.58 2.94 -6.94
N PRO A 41 8.42 3.99 -7.04
CA PRO A 41 8.19 5.23 -6.33
C PRO A 41 6.84 5.86 -6.70
N ASP A 42 6.07 6.26 -5.68
CA ASP A 42 4.78 6.96 -5.84
C ASP A 42 4.65 8.08 -4.80
N PRO A 43 5.42 9.18 -4.95
CA PRO A 43 5.50 10.26 -3.96
C PRO A 43 4.16 11.01 -3.78
N ASP A 44 3.25 10.95 -4.76
CA ASP A 44 1.92 11.57 -4.68
C ASP A 44 1.05 10.95 -3.57
N GLN A 45 1.42 9.75 -3.11
CA GLN A 45 0.74 9.09 -2.01
C GLN A 45 0.96 9.78 -0.65
N CYS A 46 1.82 10.81 -0.57
CA CYS A 46 1.95 11.67 0.62
C CYS A 46 0.65 12.37 1.05
N LYS A 47 -0.37 12.42 0.19
CA LYS A 47 -1.73 12.88 0.49
C LYS A 47 -2.38 12.22 1.72
N ILE A 48 -1.96 11.00 2.09
CA ILE A 48 -2.45 10.34 3.31
C ILE A 48 -2.07 11.11 4.57
N PHE A 49 -0.92 11.81 4.57
CA PHE A 49 -0.44 12.57 5.72
C PHE A 49 -1.16 13.91 5.91
N VAL A 50 -1.83 14.41 4.87
CA VAL A 50 -2.65 15.62 4.94
C VAL A 50 -4.14 15.32 5.16
N GLY A 51 -4.49 14.03 5.36
CA GLY A 51 -5.84 13.58 5.67
C GLY A 51 -6.82 13.65 4.50
N GLU A 52 -6.31 13.74 3.26
CA GLU A 52 -7.15 13.77 2.04
C GLU A 52 -7.56 12.38 1.57
N ASP A 53 -6.93 11.32 2.09
CA ASP A 53 -7.12 9.96 1.63
C ASP A 53 -7.18 9.01 2.84
N LEU A 54 -8.41 8.70 3.28
CA LEU A 54 -8.72 8.02 4.56
C LEU A 54 -9.28 6.60 4.38
N GLU A 55 -9.53 6.16 3.15
CA GLU A 55 -10.15 4.84 2.86
C GLU A 55 -9.10 3.74 2.67
N TYR A 56 -7.98 3.83 3.40
CA TYR A 56 -6.94 2.81 3.41
C TYR A 56 -7.04 1.94 4.65
N GLU A 57 -6.57 0.71 4.53
CA GLU A 57 -6.34 -0.18 5.66
C GLU A 57 -4.85 -0.43 5.80
N GLU A 58 -4.34 -0.27 7.02
CA GLU A 58 -2.97 -0.65 7.35
C GLU A 58 -2.88 -2.17 7.48
N ILE A 59 -1.80 -2.72 6.95
CA ILE A 59 -1.50 -4.14 6.95
C ILE A 59 -0.08 -4.36 7.44
N THR A 60 0.20 -5.57 7.91
CA THR A 60 1.57 -5.97 8.23
C THR A 60 2.36 -6.30 6.95
N ASP A 61 3.69 -6.30 7.05
CA ASP A 61 4.56 -6.82 5.98
C ASP A 61 4.18 -8.27 5.61
N GLU A 62 3.89 -9.12 6.61
CA GLU A 62 3.45 -10.49 6.36
C GLU A 62 2.17 -10.56 5.50
N GLN A 63 1.19 -9.69 5.78
CA GLN A 63 -0.03 -9.58 4.98
C GLN A 63 0.25 -9.04 3.58
N ALA A 64 1.16 -8.07 3.43
CA ALA A 64 1.56 -7.52 2.14
C ALA A 64 2.13 -8.61 1.20
N ASN A 65 2.78 -9.63 1.75
CA ASN A 65 3.30 -10.77 1.00
C ASN A 65 2.24 -11.82 0.60
N GLN A 66 1.04 -11.76 1.19
CA GLN A 66 -0.06 -12.70 0.95
C GLN A 66 -1.15 -12.10 0.05
N ILE A 67 -1.38 -10.79 0.16
CA ILE A 67 -2.46 -10.10 -0.55
C ILE A 67 -2.22 -10.09 -2.06
N LYS A 68 -3.25 -10.49 -2.81
CA LYS A 68 -3.26 -10.41 -4.27
C LYS A 68 -3.80 -9.06 -4.74
N VAL A 69 -2.94 -8.25 -5.35
CA VAL A 69 -3.35 -6.98 -5.95
C VAL A 69 -4.02 -7.22 -7.30
N LEU A 70 -5.22 -6.66 -7.47
CA LEU A 70 -6.02 -6.77 -8.68
C LEU A 70 -5.53 -5.79 -9.76
N ILE A 71 -5.75 -6.15 -11.03
CA ILE A 71 -5.38 -5.34 -12.22
C ILE A 71 -6.63 -4.66 -12.76
#